data_AF-A0A511YHC3-F1
#
_entry.id   AF-A0A511YHC3-F1
#
_cell.length_a   1.000
_cell.length_b   1.000
_cell.length_c   1.000
_cell.angle_alpha   90.00
_cell.angle_beta   90.00
_cell.angle_gamma   90.00
#
_symmetry.space_group_name_H-M   'P 1'
#
loop_
_entity.id
_entity.type
_entity.pdbx_description
1 polymer ?
#
loop_
_entity_poly.entity_id
_entity_poly.type
_entity_poly.pdbx_seq_one_letter_code
_entity_poly.pdbx_strand_id
1 'polypeptide(L)'
;MDLTNRELRRSALFFDPSFSRLETIIEGLNNGVRHLYNSELCIDWYGTMNEKSECETIYRLAILAFETYIITSATSLCKENENPQQFYNLLPDITLILNLADYITLKTGNYEKIFKKYALDVSNYPIYNGIRILDEDRNLIQITKVLKSWRNQIVYIQYPVDPI
;
A
#
# COMPACT_ATOMS: atom_id res chain seq x y z
N MET A 1 6.48 -6.98 35.59
CA MET A 1 5.28 -6.12 35.66
C MET A 1 4.77 -6.06 34.24
N ASP A 2 3.64 -6.70 33.97
CA ASP A 2 3.10 -6.78 32.61
C ASP A 2 2.49 -5.43 32.22
N LEU A 3 2.71 -5.01 30.98
CA LEU A 3 2.14 -3.78 30.45
C LEU A 3 0.62 -3.92 30.31
N THR A 4 -0.12 -2.88 30.68
CA THR A 4 -1.56 -2.83 30.44
C THR A 4 -1.87 -2.71 28.96
N ASN A 5 -3.07 -3.14 28.52
CA ASN A 5 -3.53 -2.94 27.13
C ASN A 5 -3.46 -1.48 26.69
N ARG A 6 -3.70 -0.54 27.62
CA ARG A 6 -3.59 0.90 27.35
C ARG A 6 -2.15 1.31 27.02
N GLU A 7 -1.17 0.79 27.75
CA GLU A 7 0.26 1.06 27.51
C GLU A 7 0.74 0.40 26.22
N LEU A 8 0.34 -0.86 25.98
CA LEU A 8 0.64 -1.59 24.74
C LEU A 8 0.07 -0.86 23.52
N ARG A 9 -1.21 -0.48 23.57
CA ARG A 9 -1.87 0.32 22.53
C ARG A 9 -1.11 1.62 22.27
N ARG A 10 -0.80 2.39 23.33
CA ARG A 10 -0.12 3.68 23.20
C ARG A 10 1.26 3.51 22.55
N SER A 11 2.02 2.51 22.98
CA SER A 11 3.33 2.19 22.40
C SER A 11 3.22 1.83 20.92
N ALA A 12 2.31 0.91 20.57
CA ALA A 12 2.11 0.45 19.19
C ALA A 12 1.62 1.55 18.25
N LEU A 13 0.81 2.50 18.72
CA LEU A 13 0.37 3.66 17.93
C LEU A 13 1.48 4.71 17.72
N PHE A 14 2.40 4.86 18.69
CA PHE A 14 3.41 5.91 18.65
C PHE A 14 4.71 5.47 17.97
N PHE A 15 5.07 4.20 18.06
CA PHE A 15 6.32 3.67 17.54
C PHE A 15 6.09 2.60 16.48
N ASP A 16 6.36 2.95 15.23
CA ASP A 16 6.36 2.02 14.09
C ASP A 16 7.58 2.27 13.18
N PRO A 17 8.73 1.62 13.45
CA PRO A 17 9.92 1.76 12.63
C PRO A 17 9.74 1.16 11.23
N SER A 18 8.83 0.21 11.05
CA SER A 18 8.53 -0.36 9.74
C SER A 18 7.79 0.64 8.85
N PHE A 19 6.88 1.43 9.43
CA PHE A 19 6.21 2.51 8.72
C PHE A 19 7.16 3.64 8.36
N SER A 20 8.06 4.03 9.26
CA SER A 20 9.08 5.04 8.95
C SER A 20 9.98 4.63 7.77
N ARG A 21 10.39 3.35 7.70
CA ARG A 21 11.12 2.83 6.54
C ARG A 21 10.29 2.86 5.26
N LEU A 22 9.00 2.51 5.34
CA LEU A 22 8.09 2.60 4.21
C LEU A 22 7.98 4.05 3.72
N GLU A 23 7.83 5.02 4.62
CA GLU A 23 7.76 6.44 4.28
C GLU A 23 8.99 6.88 3.49
N THR A 24 10.21 6.50 3.90
CA THR A 24 11.44 6.80 3.15
C THR A 24 11.43 6.21 1.73
N ILE A 25 11.02 4.94 1.59
CA ILE A 25 10.94 4.28 0.27
C ILE A 25 9.95 5.03 -0.62
N ILE A 26 8.76 5.32 -0.09
CA ILE A 26 7.68 5.94 -0.85
C ILE A 26 8.00 7.38 -1.21
N GLU A 27 8.69 8.14 -0.35
CA GLU A 27 9.19 9.47 -0.68
C GLU A 27 10.15 9.42 -1.88
N GLY A 28 11.10 8.47 -1.89
CA GLY A 28 12.01 8.27 -3.01
C GLY A 28 11.28 7.94 -4.32
N LEU A 29 10.31 7.02 -4.27
CA LEU A 29 9.51 6.65 -5.44
C LEU A 29 8.63 7.80 -5.93
N ASN A 30 7.99 8.55 -5.03
CA ASN A 30 7.15 9.70 -5.36
C ASN A 30 7.98 10.83 -6.00
N ASN A 31 9.22 11.03 -5.55
CA ASN A 31 10.16 11.95 -6.19
C ASN A 31 10.56 11.46 -7.59
N GLY A 32 10.73 10.15 -7.79
CA GLY A 32 10.94 9.54 -9.10
C GLY A 32 9.79 9.84 -10.07
N VAL A 33 8.54 9.63 -9.63
CA VAL A 33 7.34 9.97 -10.42
C VAL A 33 7.30 11.47 -10.77
N ARG A 34 7.56 12.34 -9.79
CA ARG A 34 7.64 13.79 -10.02
C ARG A 34 8.73 14.18 -11.00
N HIS A 35 9.88 13.50 -10.95
CA HIS A 35 10.96 13.75 -11.90
C HIS A 35 10.54 13.40 -13.32
N LEU A 36 9.84 12.28 -13.53
CA LEU A 36 9.27 11.93 -14.84
C LEU A 36 8.34 13.04 -15.36
N TYR A 37 7.39 13.48 -14.54
CA TYR A 37 6.47 14.57 -14.90
C TYR A 37 7.18 15.90 -15.20
N ASN A 38 8.20 16.26 -14.42
CA ASN A 38 8.94 17.50 -14.63
C ASN A 38 9.94 17.41 -15.80
N SER A 39 10.37 16.21 -16.17
CA SER A 39 11.24 15.95 -17.32
C SER A 39 10.50 16.01 -18.66
N GLU A 40 9.16 16.09 -18.67
CA GLU A 40 8.33 16.33 -19.87
C GLU A 40 8.58 17.69 -20.56
N LEU A 41 9.36 18.60 -19.95
CA LEU A 41 9.92 19.77 -20.64
C LEU A 41 11.12 19.44 -21.55
N CYS A 42 11.67 18.22 -21.45
CA CYS A 42 12.65 17.66 -22.35
C CYS A 42 11.98 16.54 -23.16
N ILE A 43 11.10 16.93 -24.10
CA ILE A 43 10.69 16.05 -25.20
C ILE A 43 11.97 15.57 -25.89
N ASP A 44 12.36 14.34 -25.62
CA ASP A 44 13.51 13.73 -26.27
C ASP A 44 13.23 13.65 -27.77
N TRP A 45 14.24 13.91 -28.60
CA TRP A 45 14.16 14.00 -30.07
C TRP A 45 13.57 12.76 -30.78
N TYR A 46 13.27 11.69 -30.04
CA TYR A 46 12.66 10.44 -30.50
C TYR A 46 11.14 10.31 -30.25
N GLY A 47 10.50 11.25 -29.55
CA GLY A 47 9.03 11.39 -29.57
C GLY A 47 8.19 10.22 -29.04
N THR A 48 8.71 9.38 -28.14
CA THR A 48 8.02 8.14 -27.71
C THR A 48 8.17 7.79 -26.22
N MET A 49 8.29 8.76 -25.32
CA MET A 49 8.21 8.46 -23.89
C MET A 49 6.75 8.11 -23.53
N ASN A 50 6.49 6.84 -23.27
CA ASN A 50 5.20 6.39 -22.78
C ASN A 50 5.16 6.56 -21.25
N GLU A 51 4.83 7.77 -20.80
CA GLU A 51 4.73 8.19 -19.38
C GLU A 51 4.08 7.12 -18.49
N LYS A 52 2.97 6.53 -18.96
CA LYS A 52 2.24 5.50 -18.21
C LYS A 52 3.08 4.26 -17.97
N SER A 53 3.85 3.83 -18.96
CA SER A 53 4.73 2.66 -18.86
C SER A 53 5.87 2.87 -17.86
N GLU A 54 6.45 4.07 -17.84
CA GLU A 54 7.52 4.39 -16.89
C GLU A 54 6.99 4.53 -15.46
N CYS A 55 5.87 5.25 -15.31
CA CYS A 55 5.15 5.32 -14.04
C CYS A 55 4.75 3.94 -13.53
N GLU A 56 4.35 3.01 -14.40
CA GLU A 56 3.96 1.65 -14.02
C GLU A 56 5.11 0.91 -13.32
N THR A 57 6.35 1.11 -13.77
CA THR A 57 7.54 0.51 -13.14
C THR A 57 7.75 1.04 -11.73
N ILE A 58 7.61 2.36 -11.53
CA ILE A 58 7.76 2.97 -10.21
C ILE A 58 6.61 2.54 -9.28
N TYR A 59 5.38 2.52 -9.79
CA TYR A 59 4.22 2.11 -9.03
C TYR A 59 4.23 0.63 -8.67
N ARG A 60 4.81 -0.25 -9.50
CA ARG A 60 5.05 -1.65 -9.13
C ARG A 60 5.88 -1.77 -7.86
N LEU A 61 6.97 -1.00 -7.76
CA LEU A 61 7.80 -0.98 -6.55
C LEU A 61 7.03 -0.46 -5.34
N ALA A 62 6.21 0.58 -5.53
CA ALA A 62 5.39 1.14 -4.45
C ALA A 62 4.38 0.11 -3.91
N ILE A 63 3.66 -0.59 -4.81
CA ILE A 63 2.69 -1.63 -4.44
C ILE A 63 3.36 -2.77 -3.67
N LEU A 64 4.52 -3.24 -4.09
CA LEU A 64 5.26 -4.30 -3.36
C LEU A 64 5.75 -3.83 -1.98
N ALA A 65 6.17 -2.57 -1.86
CA ALA A 65 6.53 -2.00 -0.57
C ALA A 65 5.30 -1.91 0.37
N PHE A 66 4.14 -1.51 -0.17
CA PHE A 66 2.88 -1.51 0.57
C PHE A 66 2.45 -2.91 1.00
N GLU A 67 2.49 -3.90 0.09
CA GLU A 67 2.20 -5.32 0.39
C GLU A 67 3.07 -5.82 1.55
N THR A 68 4.38 -5.58 1.46
CA THR A 68 5.33 -5.98 2.50
C THR A 68 4.98 -5.36 3.85
N TYR A 69 4.64 -4.07 3.88
CA TYR A 69 4.22 -3.41 5.11
C TYR A 69 2.91 -3.97 5.67
N ILE A 70 1.92 -4.23 4.80
CA ILE A 70 0.63 -4.82 5.18
C ILE A 70 0.85 -6.19 5.83
N ILE A 71 1.56 -7.10 5.14
CA ILE A 71 1.80 -8.47 5.64
C ILE A 71 2.55 -8.45 6.96
N THR A 72 3.63 -7.67 7.04
CA THR A 72 4.47 -7.60 8.26
C THR A 72 3.71 -6.98 9.43
N SER A 73 2.95 -5.90 9.20
CA SER A 73 2.14 -5.25 10.24
C SER A 73 1.06 -6.18 10.76
N ALA A 74 0.29 -6.81 9.86
CA ALA A 74 -0.74 -7.76 10.25
C ALA A 74 -0.14 -8.92 11.05
N THR A 75 0.94 -9.53 10.57
CA THR A 75 1.60 -10.66 11.25
C THR A 75 2.14 -10.25 12.62
N SER A 76 2.78 -9.08 12.73
CA SER A 76 3.39 -8.63 13.99
C SER A 76 2.38 -8.26 15.08
N LEU A 77 1.19 -7.79 14.68
CA LEU A 77 0.12 -7.38 15.61
C LEU A 77 -0.86 -8.51 15.90
N CYS A 78 -0.88 -9.55 15.07
CA CYS A 78 -1.74 -10.70 15.24
C CYS A 78 -1.29 -11.52 16.45
N LYS A 79 -2.25 -11.97 17.27
CA LYS A 79 -1.95 -12.92 18.35
C LYS A 79 -1.56 -14.28 17.77
N GLU A 80 -0.80 -15.05 18.55
CA GLU A 80 -0.17 -16.33 18.14
C GLU A 80 -1.15 -17.35 17.53
N ASN A 81 -2.44 -17.29 17.89
CA ASN A 81 -3.48 -18.21 17.41
C ASN A 81 -4.48 -17.58 16.41
N GLU A 82 -4.28 -16.33 16.02
CA GLU A 82 -5.15 -15.62 15.10
C GLU A 82 -4.60 -15.68 13.67
N ASN A 83 -5.47 -15.59 12.66
CA ASN A 83 -5.05 -15.52 11.27
C ASN A 83 -4.83 -14.05 10.86
N PRO A 84 -3.61 -13.62 10.50
CA PRO A 84 -3.33 -12.24 10.11
C PRO A 84 -4.17 -11.76 8.91
N GLN A 85 -4.59 -12.67 8.04
CA GLN A 85 -5.38 -12.36 6.85
C GLN A 85 -6.76 -11.78 7.17
N GLN A 86 -7.27 -12.00 8.39
CA GLN A 86 -8.55 -11.43 8.81
C GLN A 86 -8.54 -9.88 8.76
N PHE A 87 -7.37 -9.26 8.85
CA PHE A 87 -7.22 -7.80 8.84
C PHE A 87 -7.18 -7.18 7.43
N TYR A 88 -7.01 -7.98 6.38
CA TYR A 88 -6.81 -7.47 5.01
C TYR A 88 -8.08 -6.85 4.42
N ASN A 89 -9.24 -7.26 4.91
CA ASN A 89 -10.55 -6.79 4.42
C ASN A 89 -11.11 -5.62 5.25
N LEU A 90 -10.35 -5.08 6.21
CA LEU A 90 -10.80 -3.95 7.02
C LEU A 90 -11.00 -2.68 6.19
N LEU A 91 -10.22 -2.48 5.13
CA LEU A 91 -10.37 -1.38 4.19
C LEU A 91 -10.27 -1.88 2.74
N PRO A 92 -11.15 -1.41 1.82
CA PRO A 92 -11.11 -1.79 0.41
C PRO A 92 -9.77 -1.49 -0.26
N ASP A 93 -9.11 -0.39 0.10
CA ASP A 93 -7.84 0.04 -0.47
C ASP A 93 -6.71 -0.95 -0.18
N ILE A 94 -6.71 -1.55 1.02
CA ILE A 94 -5.77 -2.60 1.42
C ILE A 94 -5.97 -3.83 0.56
N THR A 95 -7.23 -4.22 0.35
CA THR A 95 -7.59 -5.32 -0.53
C THR A 95 -7.16 -5.03 -1.98
N LEU A 96 -7.29 -3.80 -2.47
CA LEU A 96 -6.82 -3.42 -3.80
C LEU A 96 -5.29 -3.52 -3.90
N ILE A 97 -4.54 -2.99 -2.93
CA ILE A 97 -3.07 -3.07 -2.90
C ILE A 97 -2.59 -4.52 -2.95
N LEU A 98 -3.15 -5.41 -2.12
CA LEU A 98 -2.79 -6.82 -2.09
C LEU A 98 -3.08 -7.52 -3.42
N ASN A 99 -4.25 -7.24 -4.01
CA ASN A 99 -4.61 -7.78 -5.31
C ASN A 99 -3.68 -7.31 -6.44
N LEU A 100 -3.26 -6.04 -6.43
CA LEU A 100 -2.29 -5.51 -7.38
C LEU A 100 -0.92 -6.18 -7.18
N ALA A 101 -0.52 -6.42 -5.93
CA ALA A 101 0.74 -7.10 -5.60
C ALA A 101 0.74 -8.57 -6.06
N ASP A 102 -0.36 -9.28 -5.86
CA ASP A 102 -0.56 -10.64 -6.38
C ASP A 102 -0.46 -10.68 -7.91
N TYR A 103 -1.02 -9.68 -8.59
CA TYR A 103 -0.87 -9.52 -10.04
C TYR A 103 0.59 -9.29 -10.47
N ILE A 104 1.34 -8.46 -9.74
CA ILE A 104 2.76 -8.21 -10.04
C ILE A 104 3.60 -9.47 -9.86
N THR A 105 3.35 -10.22 -8.79
CA THR A 105 4.15 -11.39 -8.38
C THR A 105 3.71 -12.69 -9.05
N LEU A 106 2.66 -12.63 -9.88
CA LEU A 106 2.08 -13.76 -10.59
C LEU A 106 1.58 -14.91 -9.67
N LYS A 107 1.26 -14.61 -8.39
CA LYS A 107 0.90 -15.63 -7.39
C LYS A 107 -0.43 -16.34 -7.68
N THR A 108 -1.39 -15.71 -8.38
CA THR A 108 -2.75 -16.24 -8.55
C THR A 108 -3.28 -16.08 -9.99
N GLY A 109 -3.47 -17.15 -10.75
CA GLY A 109 -3.93 -17.08 -12.16
C GLY A 109 -5.34 -16.50 -12.43
N ASN A 110 -6.01 -15.85 -11.47
CA ASN A 110 -7.41 -15.39 -11.56
C ASN A 110 -7.55 -13.85 -11.47
N TYR A 111 -6.70 -13.11 -12.16
CA TYR A 111 -6.70 -11.64 -12.16
C TYR A 111 -7.95 -11.04 -12.79
N GLU A 112 -8.64 -11.77 -13.67
CA GLU A 112 -9.83 -11.27 -14.39
C GLU A 112 -10.97 -10.86 -13.45
N LYS A 113 -11.23 -11.63 -12.38
CA LYS A 113 -12.28 -11.32 -11.41
C LYS A 113 -11.95 -10.07 -10.60
N ILE A 114 -10.70 -9.95 -10.19
CA ILE A 114 -10.18 -8.80 -9.45
C ILE A 114 -10.27 -7.55 -10.31
N PHE A 115 -9.80 -7.64 -11.55
CA PHE A 115 -9.72 -6.49 -12.44
C PHE A 115 -11.12 -6.02 -12.86
N LYS A 116 -12.06 -6.93 -13.10
CA LYS A 116 -13.48 -6.58 -13.29
C LYS A 116 -14.07 -5.83 -12.10
N LYS A 117 -13.75 -6.23 -10.85
CA LYS A 117 -14.26 -5.58 -9.63
C LYS A 117 -13.86 -4.10 -9.56
N TYR A 118 -12.64 -3.78 -10.00
CA TYR A 118 -12.08 -2.41 -9.94
C TYR A 118 -12.09 -1.69 -11.30
N ALA A 119 -12.78 -2.25 -12.31
CA ALA A 119 -12.77 -1.74 -13.69
C ALA A 119 -11.35 -1.54 -14.26
N LEU A 120 -10.41 -2.41 -13.89
CA LEU A 120 -9.05 -2.46 -14.41
C LEU A 120 -8.98 -3.33 -15.67
N ASP A 121 -8.05 -3.00 -16.56
CA ASP A 121 -7.78 -3.74 -17.79
C ASP A 121 -6.29 -4.11 -17.82
N VAL A 122 -6.01 -5.40 -18.04
CA VAL A 122 -4.65 -5.96 -18.12
C VAL A 122 -3.86 -5.33 -19.28
N SER A 123 -4.54 -4.97 -20.36
CA SER A 123 -3.91 -4.40 -21.56
C SER A 123 -3.71 -2.88 -21.48
N ASN A 124 -4.13 -2.24 -20.37
CA ASN A 124 -4.11 -0.79 -20.24
C ASN A 124 -3.52 -0.37 -18.88
N TYR A 125 -2.23 -0.61 -18.66
CA TYR A 125 -1.45 -0.15 -17.50
C TYR A 125 -2.18 -0.37 -16.16
N PRO A 126 -2.51 -1.63 -15.80
CA PRO A 126 -3.37 -1.93 -14.67
C PRO A 126 -2.81 -1.42 -13.34
N ILE A 127 -1.49 -1.37 -13.15
CA ILE A 127 -0.90 -0.84 -11.91
C ILE A 127 -1.04 0.68 -11.84
N TYR A 128 -0.80 1.38 -12.96
CA TYR A 128 -1.02 2.82 -13.05
C TYR A 128 -2.46 3.20 -12.71
N ASN A 129 -3.42 2.49 -13.31
CA ASN A 129 -4.84 2.73 -13.04
C ASN A 129 -5.23 2.30 -11.62
N GLY A 130 -4.62 1.25 -11.07
CA GLY A 130 -4.79 0.85 -9.68
C GLY A 130 -4.35 1.94 -8.70
N ILE A 131 -3.20 2.58 -8.93
CA ILE A 131 -2.77 3.74 -8.14
C ILE A 131 -3.75 4.91 -8.28
N ARG A 132 -4.26 5.18 -9.49
CA ARG A 132 -5.26 6.24 -9.69
C ARG A 132 -6.57 5.98 -8.94
N ILE A 133 -6.96 4.73 -8.74
CA ILE A 133 -8.12 4.36 -7.92
C ILE A 133 -7.83 4.59 -6.43
N LEU A 134 -6.61 4.31 -5.97
CA LEU A 134 -6.19 4.54 -4.58
C LEU A 134 -6.04 6.03 -4.25
N ASP A 135 -5.56 6.83 -5.20
CA ASP A 135 -5.44 8.28 -5.10
C ASP A 135 -5.48 8.89 -6.51
N GLU A 136 -6.47 9.74 -6.79
CA GLU A 136 -6.70 10.30 -8.14
C GLU A 136 -5.49 11.12 -8.64
N ASP A 137 -4.81 11.81 -7.73
CA ASP A 137 -3.58 12.58 -7.96
C ASP A 137 -2.32 11.70 -8.07
N ARG A 138 -2.47 10.39 -7.90
CA ARG A 138 -1.40 9.38 -7.92
C ARG A 138 -0.29 9.66 -6.92
N ASN A 139 -0.62 10.33 -5.83
CA ASN A 139 0.29 10.71 -4.77
C ASN A 139 0.48 9.54 -3.80
N LEU A 140 1.62 8.85 -3.94
CA LEU A 140 1.94 7.68 -3.11
C LEU A 140 1.99 8.01 -1.61
N ILE A 141 2.25 9.27 -1.24
CA ILE A 141 2.26 9.74 0.16
C ILE A 141 0.83 9.77 0.74
N GLN A 142 -0.21 9.96 -0.07
CA GLN A 142 -1.59 9.89 0.45
C GLN A 142 -1.97 8.45 0.76
N ILE A 143 -1.52 7.50 -0.06
CA ILE A 143 -1.76 6.07 0.13
C ILE A 143 -1.12 5.58 1.46
N THR A 144 0.04 6.10 1.87
CA THR A 144 0.62 5.73 3.18
C THR A 144 -0.25 6.15 4.35
N LYS A 145 -1.05 7.22 4.24
CA LYS A 145 -2.00 7.61 5.30
C LYS A 145 -3.11 6.59 5.46
N VAL A 146 -3.56 5.98 4.36
CA VAL A 146 -4.52 4.87 4.38
C VAL A 146 -3.92 3.67 5.11
N LEU A 147 -2.66 3.31 4.80
CA LEU A 147 -1.95 2.23 5.49
C LEU A 147 -1.81 2.47 7.00
N LYS A 148 -1.50 3.70 7.39
CA LYS A 148 -1.39 4.10 8.81
C LYS A 148 -2.74 4.00 9.52
N SER A 149 -3.80 4.50 8.88
CA SER A 149 -5.17 4.41 9.39
C SER A 149 -5.59 2.95 9.58
N TRP A 150 -5.35 2.11 8.57
CA TRP A 150 -5.61 0.68 8.62
C TRP A 150 -4.85 -0.02 9.76
N ARG A 151 -3.54 0.21 9.90
CA ARG A 151 -2.75 -0.37 10.99
C ARG A 151 -3.28 0.06 12.35
N ASN A 152 -3.66 1.33 12.51
CA ASN A 152 -4.23 1.81 13.76
C ASN A 152 -5.51 1.05 14.12
N GLN A 153 -6.38 0.73 13.15
CA GLN A 153 -7.57 -0.10 13.39
C GLN A 153 -7.19 -1.48 13.95
N ILE A 154 -6.16 -2.13 13.41
CA ILE A 154 -5.66 -3.41 13.95
C ILE A 154 -5.21 -3.24 15.40
N VAL A 155 -4.44 -2.19 15.70
CA VAL A 155 -3.98 -1.91 17.07
C VAL A 155 -5.16 -1.70 18.02
N TYR A 156 -6.22 -1.01 17.60
CA TYR A 156 -7.43 -0.83 18.41
C TYR A 156 -8.17 -2.14 18.68
N ILE A 157 -8.26 -3.02 17.67
CA ILE A 157 -8.87 -4.35 17.77
C ILE A 157 -8.06 -5.24 18.72
N GLN A 158 -6.73 -5.24 18.61
CA GLN A 158 -5.86 -6.14 19.34
C GLN A 158 -5.70 -5.78 20.82
N TYR A 159 -5.66 -4.49 21.10
CA TYR A 159 -5.50 -3.95 22.45
C TYR A 159 -6.74 -3.13 22.84
N PRO A 160 -7.92 -3.74 23.06
CA PRO A 160 -9.11 -3.04 23.53
C PRO A 160 -8.85 -2.38 24.89
N VAL A 161 -9.44 -1.21 25.11
CA VAL A 161 -9.46 -0.55 26.41
C VAL A 161 -10.92 -0.53 26.83
N ASP A 162 -11.25 -1.20 27.92
CA ASP A 162 -12.62 -1.24 28.43
C ASP A 162 -13.10 0.18 28.79
N PRO A 163 -14.36 0.52 28.50
CA PRO A 163 -14.95 1.72 29.05
C PRO A 163 -15.00 1.58 30.58
N ILE A 164 -14.37 2.54 31.27
CA ILE A 164 -14.42 2.71 32.73
C ILE A 164 -15.83 3.13 33.13
#